data_AF-A0A0D2NFC9-F1
#
_entry.id   AF-A0A0D2NFC9-F1
#
_cell.length_a   1.000
_cell.length_b   1.000
_cell.length_c   1.000
_cell.angle_alpha   90.00
_cell.angle_beta   90.00
_cell.angle_gamma   90.00
#
_symmetry.space_group_name_H-M   'P 1'
#
loop_
_entity.id
_entity.type
_entity.pdbx_description
1 polymer ?
#
loop_
_entity_poly.entity_id
_entity_poly.type
_entity_poly.pdbx_seq_one_letter_code
_entity_poly.pdbx_strand_id
1 'polypeptide(L)'
;MSLLNQLFNRGVFGAKCKTCLSLAISRIKLLQNKRDLQLKNMRKEIAQFLQAGQEPIARIRVEHVIREQNIWAAYEILELFCEFVLARVPILESQKDCPPELREAVASIIFAAPRCSDVPDLLQIKNLFATKYGKEFVIAAMELRPDSGVNRAIIEKLSVSAPSGEIRLKVLKEIAQEYSVEWDSSGTEAEFNKKYEDLLAGSKQVCAEAAVSQAPSKQASGKSLPSNGAKTILPTDARPASQHHQVPSHMSKLTSSEIESSVKNGTAGPISDIKTETNSRPSDVLERARAAIASAERATAGARAAAELVNVKFGSLKLQGASS
;
A
#
# COMPACT_ATOMS: atom_id res chain seq x y z
N MET A 1 26.02 -17.78 17.07
CA MET A 1 25.99 -17.86 15.58
C MET A 1 27.43 -18.04 15.11
N SER A 2 27.76 -19.13 14.41
CA SER A 2 29.15 -19.47 14.05
C SER A 2 29.74 -18.51 12.99
N LEU A 3 31.04 -18.22 13.10
CA LEU A 3 31.85 -17.45 12.14
C LEU A 3 31.75 -18.01 10.71
N LEU A 4 31.61 -19.34 10.55
CA LEU A 4 31.41 -19.97 9.25
C LEU A 4 30.12 -19.50 8.56
N ASN A 5 29.01 -19.40 9.30
CA ASN A 5 27.75 -18.89 8.76
C ASN A 5 27.84 -17.40 8.37
N GLN A 6 28.74 -16.62 8.99
CA GLN A 6 28.98 -15.23 8.59
C GLN A 6 29.76 -15.16 7.26
N LEU A 7 30.77 -16.01 7.07
CA LEU A 7 31.54 -16.07 5.83
C LEU A 7 30.70 -16.54 4.64
N PHE A 8 29.94 -17.64 4.78
CA PHE A 8 29.10 -18.15 3.69
C PHE A 8 27.95 -17.21 3.32
N ASN A 9 27.30 -16.53 4.27
CA ASN A 9 26.25 -15.56 3.94
C ASN A 9 26.80 -14.28 3.31
N ARG A 10 28.05 -13.88 3.59
CA ARG A 10 28.62 -12.61 3.12
C ARG A 10 28.76 -12.54 1.60
N GLY A 11 29.23 -13.62 0.96
CA GLY A 11 29.30 -13.71 -0.51
C GLY A 11 27.93 -13.90 -1.20
N VAL A 12 26.95 -14.48 -0.50
CA VAL A 12 25.59 -14.70 -1.04
C VAL A 12 24.71 -13.45 -0.91
N PHE A 13 24.95 -12.61 0.11
CA PHE A 13 24.17 -11.41 0.38
C PHE A 13 24.22 -10.41 -0.77
N GLY A 14 25.40 -9.92 -1.17
CA GLY A 14 25.46 -8.81 -2.11
C GLY A 14 25.10 -9.18 -3.55
N ALA A 15 25.37 -10.41 -3.98
CA ALA A 15 24.88 -10.92 -5.26
C ALA A 15 23.34 -10.90 -5.31
N LYS A 16 22.67 -11.44 -4.29
CA LYS A 16 21.20 -11.40 -4.18
C LYS A 16 20.66 -9.99 -4.01
N CYS A 17 21.32 -9.17 -3.19
CA CYS A 17 20.92 -7.79 -2.91
C CYS A 17 20.99 -6.93 -4.18
N LYS A 18 22.08 -7.00 -4.96
CA LYS A 18 22.22 -6.35 -6.27
C LYS A 18 21.09 -6.75 -7.21
N THR A 19 20.81 -8.06 -7.36
CA THR A 19 19.72 -8.53 -8.22
C THR A 19 18.35 -8.01 -7.77
N CYS A 20 18.02 -8.11 -6.48
CA CYS A 20 16.73 -7.64 -5.98
C CYS A 20 16.57 -6.12 -6.12
N LEU A 21 17.62 -5.33 -5.89
CA LEU A 21 17.62 -3.88 -6.08
C LEU A 21 17.43 -3.50 -7.55
N SER A 22 18.16 -4.14 -8.47
CA SER A 22 18.01 -3.89 -9.92
C SER A 22 16.60 -4.23 -10.43
N LEU A 23 15.99 -5.31 -9.91
CA LEU A 23 14.60 -5.67 -10.20
C LEU A 23 13.61 -4.66 -9.60
N ALA A 24 13.82 -4.21 -8.35
CA ALA A 24 13.01 -3.19 -7.70
C ALA A 24 13.00 -1.89 -8.51
N ILE A 25 14.18 -1.36 -8.89
CA ILE A 25 14.33 -0.13 -9.69
C ILE A 25 13.58 -0.26 -11.02
N SER A 26 13.79 -1.37 -11.73
CA SER A 26 13.15 -1.62 -13.03
C SER A 26 11.61 -1.70 -12.92
N ARG A 27 11.12 -2.32 -11.84
CA ARG A 27 9.67 -2.45 -11.57
C ARG A 27 9.05 -1.13 -11.13
N ILE A 28 9.73 -0.36 -10.29
CA ILE A 28 9.32 0.97 -9.85
C ILE A 28 9.15 1.89 -11.07
N LYS A 29 10.15 1.97 -11.96
CA LYS A 29 10.10 2.74 -13.23
C LYS A 29 8.88 2.38 -14.09
N LEU A 30 8.58 1.08 -14.24
CA LEU A 30 7.40 0.62 -14.97
C LEU A 30 6.09 1.06 -14.30
N LEU A 31 6.01 0.97 -12.97
CA LEU A 31 4.82 1.34 -12.21
C LEU A 31 4.59 2.85 -12.16
N GLN A 32 5.63 3.68 -12.09
CA GLN A 32 5.53 5.14 -12.20
C GLN A 32 4.95 5.54 -13.56
N ASN A 33 5.47 4.98 -14.66
CA ASN A 33 4.97 5.24 -16.02
C ASN A 33 3.48 4.84 -16.17
N LYS A 34 3.10 3.69 -15.60
CA LYS A 34 1.68 3.26 -15.56
C LYS A 34 0.82 4.24 -14.74
N ARG A 35 1.26 4.61 -13.54
CA ARG A 35 0.52 5.49 -12.63
C ARG A 35 0.37 6.91 -13.17
N ASP A 36 1.38 7.47 -13.85
CA ASP A 36 1.29 8.79 -14.49
C ASP A 36 0.14 8.87 -15.51
N LEU A 37 0.02 7.86 -16.38
CA LEU A 37 -1.10 7.77 -17.33
C LEU A 37 -2.45 7.60 -16.61
N GLN A 38 -2.51 6.76 -15.56
CA GLN A 38 -3.73 6.59 -14.77
C GLN A 38 -4.15 7.88 -14.07
N LEU A 39 -3.21 8.62 -13.49
CA LEU A 39 -3.44 9.90 -12.82
C LEU A 39 -3.99 10.95 -13.77
N LYS A 40 -3.46 11.05 -14.99
CA LYS A 40 -3.99 11.94 -16.04
C LYS A 40 -5.44 11.62 -16.38
N ASN A 41 -5.78 10.33 -16.54
CA ASN A 41 -7.16 9.91 -16.77
C ASN A 41 -8.07 10.21 -15.57
N MET A 42 -7.65 9.93 -14.34
CA MET A 42 -8.44 10.19 -13.13
C MET A 42 -8.67 11.69 -12.88
N ARG A 43 -7.68 12.56 -13.17
CA ARG A 43 -7.84 14.03 -13.11
C ARG A 43 -8.87 14.50 -14.13
N LYS A 44 -8.83 13.97 -15.36
CA LYS A 44 -9.84 14.23 -16.40
C LYS A 44 -11.24 13.76 -16.01
N GLU A 45 -11.40 12.57 -15.39
CA GLU A 45 -12.68 12.11 -14.85
C GLU A 45 -13.23 13.06 -13.79
N ILE A 46 -12.38 13.56 -12.88
CA ILE A 46 -12.79 14.55 -11.87
C ILE A 46 -13.27 15.85 -12.52
N ALA A 47 -12.56 16.37 -13.52
CA ALA A 47 -13.00 17.55 -14.27
C ALA A 47 -14.39 17.35 -14.91
N GLN A 48 -14.67 16.16 -15.45
CA GLN A 48 -16.00 15.81 -16.00
C GLN A 48 -17.08 15.76 -14.90
N PHE A 49 -16.78 15.22 -13.72
CA PHE A 49 -17.72 15.23 -12.59
C PHE A 49 -18.02 16.66 -12.09
N LEU A 50 -17.01 17.54 -12.04
CA LEU A 50 -17.20 18.95 -11.69
C LEU A 50 -18.07 19.67 -12.74
N GLN A 51 -17.78 19.49 -14.03
CA GLN A 51 -18.56 20.07 -15.13
C GLN A 51 -20.02 19.59 -15.14
N ALA A 52 -20.27 18.35 -14.72
CA ALA A 52 -21.61 17.77 -14.59
C ALA A 52 -22.34 18.15 -13.28
N GLY A 53 -21.75 18.99 -12.41
CA GLY A 53 -22.30 19.33 -11.10
C GLY A 53 -22.30 18.18 -10.08
N GLN A 54 -21.60 17.09 -10.35
CA GLN A 54 -21.56 15.88 -9.52
C GLN A 54 -20.49 15.97 -8.43
N GLU A 55 -20.47 17.08 -7.69
CA GLU A 55 -19.47 17.36 -6.65
C GLU A 55 -19.27 16.24 -5.60
N PRO A 56 -20.33 15.55 -5.09
CA PRO A 56 -20.12 14.46 -4.13
C PRO A 56 -19.23 13.34 -4.70
N ILE A 57 -19.34 13.05 -6.00
CA ILE A 57 -18.50 12.06 -6.67
C ILE A 57 -17.07 12.59 -6.83
N ALA A 58 -16.91 13.86 -7.25
CA ALA A 58 -15.61 14.50 -7.35
C ALA A 58 -14.85 14.52 -6.00
N ARG A 59 -15.54 14.85 -4.90
CA ARG A 59 -14.99 14.86 -3.53
C ARG A 59 -14.52 13.47 -3.06
N ILE A 60 -15.18 12.39 -3.47
CA ILE A 60 -14.74 11.02 -3.16
C ILE A 60 -13.57 10.61 -4.06
N ARG A 61 -13.64 10.92 -5.38
CA ARG A 61 -12.62 10.53 -6.36
C ARG A 61 -11.29 11.27 -6.19
N VAL A 62 -11.30 12.54 -5.76
CA VAL A 62 -10.04 13.29 -5.52
C VAL A 62 -9.21 12.67 -4.41
N GLU A 63 -9.84 12.07 -3.39
CA GLU A 63 -9.11 11.39 -2.32
C GLU A 63 -8.35 10.17 -2.86
N HIS A 64 -8.93 9.43 -3.82
CA HIS A 64 -8.22 8.37 -4.50
C HIS A 64 -7.06 8.92 -5.35
N VAL A 65 -7.27 9.99 -6.12
CA VAL A 65 -6.20 10.65 -6.88
C VAL A 65 -5.02 11.07 -5.99
N ILE A 66 -5.28 11.63 -4.81
CA ILE A 66 -4.22 12.02 -3.86
C ILE A 66 -3.45 10.80 -3.34
N ARG A 67 -4.13 9.69 -3.03
CA ARG A 67 -3.44 8.45 -2.63
C ARG A 67 -2.56 7.91 -3.76
N GLU A 68 -3.05 7.91 -5.00
CA GLU A 68 -2.26 7.48 -6.17
C GLU A 68 -1.03 8.39 -6.42
N GLN A 69 -1.20 9.71 -6.30
CA GLN A 69 -0.09 10.67 -6.37
C GLN A 69 0.94 10.44 -5.26
N ASN A 70 0.48 10.13 -4.04
CA ASN A 70 1.37 9.87 -2.92
C ASN A 70 2.19 8.58 -3.11
N ILE A 71 1.58 7.51 -3.63
CA ILE A 71 2.33 6.28 -3.98
C ILE A 71 3.34 6.56 -5.10
N TRP A 72 2.97 7.33 -6.13
CA TRP A 72 3.87 7.72 -7.22
C TRP A 72 5.09 8.52 -6.71
N ALA A 73 4.87 9.51 -5.84
CA ALA A 73 5.95 10.29 -5.23
C ALA A 73 6.81 9.45 -4.26
N ALA A 74 6.22 8.49 -3.53
CA ALA A 74 6.99 7.55 -2.72
C ALA A 74 7.88 6.65 -3.58
N TYR A 75 7.43 6.28 -4.79
CA TYR A 75 8.20 5.49 -5.73
C TYR A 75 9.43 6.24 -6.27
N GLU A 76 9.37 7.54 -6.56
CA GLU A 76 10.56 8.34 -6.93
C GLU A 76 11.64 8.29 -5.83
N ILE A 77 11.24 8.45 -4.57
CA ILE A 77 12.18 8.43 -3.44
C ILE A 77 12.75 7.00 -3.24
N LEU A 78 11.92 5.96 -3.38
CA LEU A 78 12.36 4.57 -3.27
C LEU A 78 13.27 4.12 -4.41
N GLU A 79 13.05 4.62 -5.62
CA GLU A 79 13.92 4.43 -6.79
C GLU A 79 15.33 4.97 -6.49
N LEU A 80 15.42 6.24 -6.09
CA LEU A 80 16.67 6.90 -5.68
C LEU A 80 17.38 6.15 -4.56
N PHE A 81 16.64 5.72 -3.52
CA PHE A 81 17.22 4.93 -2.43
C PHE A 81 17.69 3.55 -2.88
N CYS A 82 16.98 2.88 -3.80
CA CYS A 82 17.43 1.60 -4.34
C CYS A 82 18.70 1.76 -5.19
N GLU A 83 18.80 2.80 -6.01
CA GLU A 83 20.01 3.11 -6.80
C GLU A 83 21.20 3.48 -5.90
N PHE A 84 20.97 4.31 -4.87
CA PHE A 84 21.98 4.73 -3.90
C PHE A 84 22.55 3.55 -3.09
N VAL A 85 21.69 2.63 -2.66
CA VAL A 85 22.05 1.38 -1.97
C VAL A 85 22.74 0.41 -2.93
N LEU A 86 22.25 0.25 -4.16
CA LEU A 86 22.82 -0.63 -5.19
C LEU A 86 24.29 -0.28 -5.47
N ALA A 87 24.59 1.01 -5.64
CA ALA A 87 25.95 1.51 -5.84
C ALA A 87 26.89 1.21 -4.65
N ARG A 88 26.35 1.00 -3.45
CA ARG A 88 27.10 0.83 -2.19
C ARG A 88 26.99 -0.56 -1.58
N VAL A 89 26.42 -1.54 -2.29
CA VAL A 89 26.37 -2.96 -1.83
C VAL A 89 27.73 -3.51 -1.37
N PRO A 90 28.88 -3.22 -2.01
CA PRO A 90 30.18 -3.70 -1.50
C PRO A 90 30.52 -3.20 -0.08
N ILE A 91 30.05 -2.02 0.31
CA ILE A 91 30.21 -1.47 1.68
C ILE A 91 29.28 -2.23 2.65
N LEU A 92 28.03 -2.46 2.25
CA LEU A 92 27.06 -3.26 3.02
C LEU A 92 27.49 -4.73 3.17
N GLU A 93 28.16 -5.31 2.16
CA GLU A 93 28.79 -6.62 2.22
C GLU A 93 29.94 -6.63 3.24
N SER A 94 30.77 -5.57 3.26
CA SER A 94 32.00 -5.54 4.05
C SER A 94 31.76 -5.28 5.54
N GLN A 95 30.86 -4.38 5.89
CA GLN A 95 30.61 -3.98 7.27
C GLN A 95 29.63 -4.92 7.98
N LYS A 96 29.78 -5.07 9.30
CA LYS A 96 28.90 -5.90 10.13
C LYS A 96 27.55 -5.20 10.38
N ASP A 97 27.61 -3.94 10.73
CA ASP A 97 26.48 -3.08 11.08
C ASP A 97 26.11 -2.18 9.89
N CYS A 98 24.95 -1.51 9.93
CA CYS A 98 24.50 -0.66 8.82
C CYS A 98 25.24 0.70 8.86
N PRO A 99 25.94 1.12 7.79
CA PRO A 99 26.65 2.40 7.78
C PRO A 99 25.69 3.58 8.00
N PRO A 100 26.04 4.61 8.80
CA PRO A 100 25.12 5.70 9.13
C PRO A 100 24.63 6.46 7.88
N GLU A 101 25.51 6.63 6.87
CA GLU A 101 25.20 7.24 5.57
C GLU A 101 24.18 6.44 4.73
N LEU A 102 24.07 5.13 4.96
CA LEU A 102 23.14 4.23 4.26
C LEU A 102 21.88 3.96 5.06
N ARG A 103 21.89 4.24 6.37
CA ARG A 103 20.82 3.89 7.30
C ARG A 103 19.46 4.42 6.86
N GLU A 104 19.39 5.66 6.37
CA GLU A 104 18.13 6.26 5.93
C GLU A 104 17.52 5.53 4.73
N ALA A 105 18.30 5.32 3.68
CA ALA A 105 17.84 4.61 2.48
C ALA A 105 17.44 3.16 2.79
N VAL A 106 18.26 2.45 3.58
CA VAL A 106 18.01 1.06 3.99
C VAL A 106 16.76 0.94 4.86
N ALA A 107 16.60 1.80 5.88
CA ALA A 107 15.43 1.81 6.76
C ALA A 107 14.15 2.18 5.99
N SER A 108 14.24 3.13 5.06
CA SER A 108 13.10 3.56 4.22
C SER A 108 12.63 2.45 3.29
N ILE A 109 13.54 1.71 2.65
CA ILE A 109 13.22 0.52 1.85
C ILE A 109 12.54 -0.56 2.71
N ILE A 110 13.07 -0.81 3.92
CA ILE A 110 12.49 -1.77 4.88
C ILE A 110 11.06 -1.38 5.29
N PHE A 111 10.84 -0.10 5.60
CA PHE A 111 9.53 0.45 5.98
C PHE A 111 8.52 0.40 4.82
N ALA A 112 8.96 0.66 3.59
CA ALA A 112 8.12 0.63 2.40
C ALA A 112 7.75 -0.79 1.94
N ALA A 113 8.65 -1.77 2.14
CA ALA A 113 8.48 -3.14 1.67
C ALA A 113 7.10 -3.80 1.97
N PRO A 114 6.52 -3.74 3.18
CA PRO A 114 5.17 -4.28 3.44
C PRO A 114 4.03 -3.39 2.92
N ARG A 115 4.30 -2.14 2.54
CA ARG A 115 3.30 -1.15 2.08
C ARG A 115 3.18 -1.09 0.56
N CYS A 116 4.19 -1.58 -0.16
CA CYS A 116 4.28 -1.55 -1.62
C CYS A 116 4.10 -2.96 -2.21
N SER A 117 2.90 -3.53 -2.14
CA SER A 117 2.59 -4.88 -2.65
C SER A 117 2.92 -5.08 -4.13
N ASP A 118 2.83 -4.02 -4.93
CA ASP A 118 3.16 -4.03 -6.36
C ASP A 118 4.67 -4.23 -6.64
N VAL A 119 5.54 -4.11 -5.62
CA VAL A 119 7.01 -4.23 -5.74
C VAL A 119 7.54 -5.32 -4.77
N PRO A 120 7.31 -6.61 -5.07
CA PRO A 120 7.66 -7.72 -4.18
C PRO A 120 9.17 -7.87 -3.91
N ASP A 121 10.03 -7.26 -4.74
CA ASP A 121 11.49 -7.26 -4.53
C ASP A 121 11.89 -6.49 -3.28
N LEU A 122 11.13 -5.44 -2.89
CA LEU A 122 11.38 -4.71 -1.64
C LEU A 122 11.22 -5.63 -0.43
N LEU A 123 10.28 -6.58 -0.48
CA LEU A 123 10.12 -7.59 0.57
C LEU A 123 11.30 -8.58 0.60
N GLN A 124 11.87 -8.93 -0.56
CA GLN A 124 13.09 -9.73 -0.63
C GLN A 124 14.29 -8.96 -0.05
N ILE A 125 14.45 -7.68 -0.39
CA ILE A 125 15.49 -6.79 0.14
C ILE A 125 15.36 -6.65 1.66
N LYS A 126 14.14 -6.46 2.18
CA LYS A 126 13.86 -6.44 3.63
C LYS A 126 14.32 -7.74 4.31
N ASN A 127 14.04 -8.89 3.71
CA ASN A 127 14.42 -10.19 4.26
C ASN A 127 15.94 -10.41 4.22
N LEU A 128 16.63 -9.93 3.17
CA LEU A 128 18.10 -9.93 3.11
C LEU A 128 18.69 -9.06 4.23
N PHE A 129 18.15 -7.86 4.48
CA PHE A 129 18.58 -7.01 5.60
C PHE A 129 18.24 -7.60 6.97
N ALA A 130 17.12 -8.32 7.12
CA ALA A 130 16.81 -9.07 8.34
C ALA A 130 17.84 -10.17 8.66
N THR A 131 18.39 -10.83 7.63
CA THR A 131 19.48 -11.81 7.77
C THR A 131 20.84 -11.15 8.03
N LYS A 132 21.09 -9.99 7.42
CA LYS A 132 22.37 -9.25 7.52
C LYS A 132 22.53 -8.50 8.85
N TYR A 133 21.52 -7.73 9.27
CA TYR A 133 21.55 -6.82 10.43
C TYR A 133 20.64 -7.27 11.58
N GLY A 134 19.89 -8.35 11.40
CA GLY A 134 19.00 -8.92 12.43
C GLY A 134 17.57 -8.40 12.35
N LYS A 135 16.67 -9.11 13.06
CA LYS A 135 15.23 -8.81 13.07
C LYS A 135 14.90 -7.49 13.78
N GLU A 136 15.56 -7.17 14.90
CA GLU A 136 15.32 -5.92 15.63
C GLU A 136 15.59 -4.66 14.80
N PHE A 137 16.62 -4.68 13.95
CA PHE A 137 16.90 -3.59 13.02
C PHE A 137 15.72 -3.35 12.05
N VAL A 138 15.16 -4.45 11.51
CA VAL A 138 14.00 -4.41 10.60
C VAL A 138 12.73 -3.98 11.33
N ILE A 139 12.50 -4.48 12.55
CA ILE A 139 11.33 -4.12 13.37
C ILE A 139 11.41 -2.64 13.77
N ALA A 140 12.56 -2.14 14.20
CA ALA A 140 12.75 -0.72 14.56
C ALA A 140 12.42 0.23 13.39
N ALA A 141 12.81 -0.12 12.16
CA ALA A 141 12.43 0.62 10.95
C ALA A 141 10.94 0.48 10.61
N MET A 142 10.35 -0.71 10.74
CA MET A 142 8.92 -0.94 10.45
C MET A 142 7.98 -0.24 11.44
N GLU A 143 8.35 -0.20 12.73
CA GLU A 143 7.59 0.39 13.84
C GLU A 143 7.86 1.89 14.03
N LEU A 144 8.78 2.49 13.26
CA LEU A 144 9.21 3.89 13.43
C LEU A 144 9.69 4.21 14.85
N ARG A 145 10.47 3.31 15.45
CA ARG A 145 11.11 3.55 16.76
C ARG A 145 11.98 4.83 16.71
N PRO A 146 12.26 5.48 17.86
CA PRO A 146 13.30 6.48 17.95
C PRO A 146 14.60 5.98 17.29
N ASP A 147 15.28 6.86 16.55
CA ASP A 147 16.48 6.55 15.76
C ASP A 147 16.33 5.49 14.64
N SER A 148 15.10 5.11 14.27
CA SER A 148 14.83 4.24 13.11
C SER A 148 15.42 4.78 11.80
N GLY A 149 15.56 6.10 11.67
CA GLY A 149 16.18 6.76 10.52
C GLY A 149 15.37 6.70 9.23
N VAL A 150 14.11 6.27 9.27
CA VAL A 150 13.23 6.23 8.09
C VAL A 150 12.98 7.66 7.57
N ASN A 151 13.09 7.86 6.26
CA ASN A 151 12.86 9.14 5.61
C ASN A 151 11.43 9.64 5.87
N ARG A 152 11.30 10.89 6.33
CA ARG A 152 10.02 11.48 6.73
C ARG A 152 9.01 11.56 5.59
N ALA A 153 9.43 11.89 4.37
CA ALA A 153 8.52 11.95 3.23
C ALA A 153 7.97 10.57 2.86
N ILE A 154 8.79 9.49 2.95
CA ILE A 154 8.29 8.11 2.79
C ILE A 154 7.22 7.76 3.83
N ILE A 155 7.37 8.18 5.09
CA ILE A 155 6.37 7.95 6.14
C ILE A 155 5.06 8.66 5.80
N GLU A 156 5.13 9.95 5.46
CA GLU A 156 3.96 10.78 5.15
C GLU A 156 3.25 10.31 3.88
N LYS A 157 3.99 9.93 2.84
CA LYS A 157 3.45 9.46 1.54
C LYS A 157 2.89 8.04 1.57
N LEU A 158 3.45 7.13 2.36
CA LEU A 158 2.95 5.76 2.53
C LEU A 158 2.03 5.59 3.75
N SER A 159 1.57 6.70 4.36
CA SER A 159 0.57 6.65 5.43
C SER A 159 -0.81 6.28 4.89
N VAL A 160 -1.59 5.57 5.71
CA VAL A 160 -3.00 5.20 5.43
C VAL A 160 -3.97 6.32 5.87
N SER A 161 -3.46 7.41 6.46
CA SER A 161 -4.27 8.56 6.87
C SER A 161 -5.04 9.19 5.71
N ALA A 162 -6.31 9.55 5.95
CA ALA A 162 -7.10 10.30 4.99
C ALA A 162 -6.49 11.70 4.77
N PRO A 163 -6.35 12.17 3.51
CA PRO A 163 -5.98 13.55 3.20
C PRO A 163 -6.93 14.58 3.84
N SER A 164 -6.38 15.69 4.31
CA SER A 164 -7.20 16.77 4.91
C SER A 164 -8.16 17.38 3.89
N GLY A 165 -9.23 18.02 4.39
CA GLY A 165 -10.18 18.79 3.57
C GLY A 165 -9.46 19.83 2.70
N GLU A 166 -8.48 20.53 3.26
CA GLU A 166 -7.64 21.52 2.59
C GLU A 166 -6.87 20.92 1.39
N ILE A 167 -6.23 19.76 1.56
CA ILE A 167 -5.47 19.10 0.47
C ILE A 167 -6.44 18.62 -0.62
N ARG A 168 -7.59 18.04 -0.26
CA ARG A 168 -8.63 17.61 -1.22
C ARG A 168 -9.18 18.81 -2.00
N LEU A 169 -9.47 19.91 -1.32
CA LEU A 169 -9.94 21.16 -1.93
C LEU A 169 -8.91 21.77 -2.87
N LYS A 170 -7.63 21.81 -2.46
CA LYS A 170 -6.52 22.31 -3.28
C LYS A 170 -6.40 21.52 -4.58
N VAL A 171 -6.39 20.19 -4.51
CA VAL A 171 -6.28 19.34 -5.71
C VAL A 171 -7.53 19.44 -6.60
N LEU A 172 -8.74 19.62 -6.04
CA LEU A 172 -9.93 19.93 -6.85
C LEU A 172 -9.79 21.27 -7.59
N LYS A 173 -9.33 22.33 -6.90
CA LYS A 173 -9.09 23.65 -7.51
C LYS A 173 -8.02 23.58 -8.61
N GLU A 174 -6.93 22.84 -8.41
CA GLU A 174 -5.90 22.57 -9.42
C GLU A 174 -6.46 21.84 -10.65
N ILE A 175 -7.31 20.81 -10.47
CA ILE A 175 -7.92 20.07 -11.58
C ILE A 175 -8.92 20.95 -12.34
N ALA A 176 -9.75 21.72 -11.65
CA ALA A 176 -10.68 22.66 -12.30
C ALA A 176 -9.92 23.67 -13.17
N GLN A 177 -8.81 24.21 -12.66
CA GLN A 177 -7.93 25.11 -13.42
C GLN A 177 -7.25 24.42 -14.62
N GLU A 178 -6.71 23.20 -14.45
CA GLU A 178 -6.04 22.42 -15.51
C GLU A 178 -6.96 22.17 -16.71
N TYR A 179 -8.23 21.84 -16.47
CA TYR A 179 -9.22 21.54 -17.51
C TYR A 179 -10.12 22.73 -17.87
N SER A 180 -9.84 23.93 -17.36
CA SER A 180 -10.63 25.16 -17.59
C SER A 180 -12.13 25.00 -17.28
N VAL A 181 -12.45 24.32 -16.18
CA VAL A 181 -13.82 24.13 -15.69
C VAL A 181 -14.19 25.26 -14.73
N GLU A 182 -15.19 26.07 -15.09
CA GLU A 182 -15.78 27.04 -14.17
C GLU A 182 -16.53 26.29 -13.05
N TRP A 183 -15.99 26.36 -11.82
CA TRP A 183 -16.52 25.64 -10.67
C TRP A 183 -16.49 26.53 -9.42
N ASP A 184 -17.65 26.72 -8.77
CA ASP A 184 -17.73 27.37 -7.46
C ASP A 184 -17.37 26.39 -6.35
N SER A 185 -16.16 26.53 -5.80
CA SER A 185 -15.68 25.69 -4.71
C SER A 185 -16.37 25.89 -3.36
N SER A 186 -17.21 26.94 -3.20
CA SER A 186 -17.74 27.37 -1.90
C SER A 186 -18.56 26.28 -1.20
N GLY A 187 -19.38 25.53 -1.94
CA GLY A 187 -20.19 24.43 -1.38
C GLY A 187 -19.33 23.28 -0.85
N THR A 188 -18.34 22.85 -1.64
CA THR A 188 -17.39 21.80 -1.25
C THR A 188 -16.46 22.25 -0.10
N GLU A 189 -16.06 23.53 -0.05
CA GLU A 189 -15.26 24.09 1.04
C GLU A 189 -16.04 24.13 2.37
N ALA A 190 -17.31 24.56 2.34
CA ALA A 190 -18.20 24.51 3.49
C ALA A 190 -18.44 23.07 4.00
N GLU A 191 -18.61 22.11 3.09
CA GLU A 191 -18.74 20.69 3.42
C GLU A 191 -17.48 20.09 4.05
N PHE A 192 -16.28 20.44 3.59
CA PHE A 192 -15.04 19.97 4.21
C PHE A 192 -14.75 20.63 5.57
N ASN A 193 -15.31 21.82 5.82
CA ASN A 193 -15.22 22.52 7.10
C ASN A 193 -16.29 22.09 8.12
N LYS A 194 -17.28 21.26 7.73
CA LYS A 194 -18.22 20.66 8.68
C LYS A 194 -17.48 19.70 9.61
N LYS A 195 -17.22 20.16 10.84
CA LYS A 195 -16.97 19.26 11.97
C LYS A 195 -18.23 18.42 12.16
N TYR A 196 -18.12 17.13 11.89
CA TYR A 196 -19.10 16.18 12.41
C TYR A 196 -18.91 16.17 13.92
N GLU A 197 -19.90 16.66 14.66
CA GLU A 197 -19.95 16.50 16.12
C GLU A 197 -19.82 15.01 16.43
N ASP A 198 -18.85 14.68 17.27
CA ASP A 198 -18.59 13.29 17.66
C ASP A 198 -19.70 12.84 18.61
N LEU A 199 -20.75 12.23 18.04
CA LEU A 199 -21.90 11.71 18.78
C LEU A 199 -21.55 10.58 19.78
N LEU A 200 -20.27 10.19 19.87
CA LEU A 200 -19.72 9.29 20.89
C LEU A 200 -19.13 10.04 22.11
N ALA A 201 -19.10 11.37 22.12
CA ALA A 201 -18.68 12.19 23.26
C ALA A 201 -19.73 12.19 24.40
N GLY A 202 -19.83 11.06 25.10
CA GLY A 202 -20.72 10.91 26.26
C GLY A 202 -20.43 11.94 27.36
N SER A 203 -21.49 12.60 27.85
CA SER A 203 -21.45 13.74 28.78
C SER A 203 -20.48 13.57 29.96
N LYS A 204 -19.52 14.50 30.05
CA LYS A 204 -18.87 14.86 31.32
C LYS A 204 -18.99 16.36 31.57
N GLN A 205 -20.19 16.77 32.00
CA GLN A 205 -20.42 18.10 32.54
C GLN A 205 -20.74 18.00 34.03
N VAL A 206 -19.71 18.28 34.85
CA VAL A 206 -19.90 18.90 36.16
C VAL A 206 -18.83 19.99 36.25
N CYS A 207 -19.21 21.23 35.99
CA CYS A 207 -18.33 22.36 36.21
C CYS A 207 -18.09 22.54 37.71
N ALA A 208 -16.84 22.71 38.10
CA ALA A 208 -16.51 23.42 39.32
C ALA A 208 -16.49 24.92 38.99
N GLU A 209 -17.33 25.71 39.65
CA GLU A 209 -17.20 27.16 39.67
C GLU A 209 -17.49 27.66 41.09
N ALA A 210 -16.63 28.52 41.61
CA ALA A 210 -16.59 28.88 43.02
C ALA A 210 -16.49 30.41 43.19
N ALA A 211 -17.47 30.99 43.89
CA ALA A 211 -17.41 32.34 44.47
C ALA A 211 -18.23 32.33 45.78
N VAL A 212 -17.60 32.30 46.95
CA VAL A 212 -17.22 33.47 47.79
C VAL A 212 -18.33 33.92 48.77
N SER A 213 -18.20 33.53 50.06
CA SER A 213 -18.12 34.46 51.22
C SER A 213 -18.36 33.83 52.61
N GLN A 214 -17.35 33.99 53.48
CA GLN A 214 -17.38 34.24 54.94
C GLN A 214 -18.13 33.33 55.96
N ALA A 215 -17.48 33.21 57.12
CA ALA A 215 -17.87 32.45 58.33
C ALA A 215 -18.57 33.39 59.37
N PRO A 216 -18.89 33.03 60.66
CA PRO A 216 -18.22 32.02 61.51
C PRO A 216 -19.04 31.24 62.60
N SER A 217 -18.38 30.19 63.13
CA SER A 217 -18.10 29.97 64.58
C SER A 217 -18.65 28.71 65.30
N LYS A 218 -17.70 28.08 66.03
CA LYS A 218 -17.77 27.38 67.34
C LYS A 218 -18.20 25.90 67.50
N GLN A 219 -17.22 25.14 68.03
CA GLN A 219 -17.30 24.12 69.10
C GLN A 219 -17.97 22.76 68.76
N ALA A 220 -17.62 21.62 69.40
CA ALA A 220 -16.40 21.17 70.11
C ALA A 220 -16.53 19.66 70.43
N SER A 221 -15.40 18.95 70.63
CA SER A 221 -15.32 17.54 71.13
C SER A 221 -15.94 16.45 70.23
N GLY A 222 -15.47 15.20 70.15
CA GLY A 222 -14.30 14.54 70.75
C GLY A 222 -14.61 13.11 71.23
N LYS A 223 -13.76 12.12 70.88
CA LYS A 223 -13.86 10.66 71.24
C LYS A 223 -15.04 9.92 70.56
N SER A 224 -15.06 8.59 70.32
CA SER A 224 -14.06 7.50 70.34
C SER A 224 -14.60 6.26 69.57
N LEU A 225 -13.73 5.31 69.19
CA LEU A 225 -14.05 3.92 68.80
C LEU A 225 -14.70 3.12 69.97
N PRO A 226 -15.10 1.82 69.82
CA PRO A 226 -15.53 1.02 68.64
C PRO A 226 -16.84 0.23 68.92
N SER A 227 -17.29 -0.66 68.00
CA SER A 227 -17.49 -2.11 68.29
C SER A 227 -18.18 -2.87 67.14
N ASN A 228 -17.74 -4.12 66.91
CA ASN A 228 -18.50 -5.13 66.15
C ASN A 228 -19.75 -5.60 66.92
N GLY A 229 -20.75 -6.10 66.19
CA GLY A 229 -21.88 -6.89 66.71
C GLY A 229 -22.53 -7.66 65.55
N ALA A 230 -22.63 -8.99 65.67
CA ALA A 230 -22.99 -9.87 64.56
C ALA A 230 -24.23 -10.72 64.85
N LYS A 231 -24.67 -11.46 63.80
CA LYS A 231 -25.74 -12.48 63.72
C LYS A 231 -27.13 -11.93 63.42
N THR A 232 -28.06 -12.56 62.71
CA THR A 232 -28.19 -13.75 61.81
C THR A 232 -29.71 -13.98 61.79
N ILE A 233 -30.32 -14.36 60.65
CA ILE A 233 -31.49 -15.30 60.51
C ILE A 233 -32.01 -15.24 59.05
N LEU A 234 -32.30 -16.42 58.49
CA LEU A 234 -32.98 -16.74 57.20
C LEU A 234 -34.37 -17.38 57.56
N PRO A 235 -35.31 -17.83 56.67
CA PRO A 235 -35.18 -18.22 55.25
C PRO A 235 -36.45 -17.99 54.33
N THR A 236 -36.37 -18.48 53.06
CA THR A 236 -37.44 -18.99 52.12
C THR A 236 -38.70 -18.16 51.76
N ASP A 237 -39.40 -18.33 50.62
CA ASP A 237 -39.32 -19.29 49.48
C ASP A 237 -39.92 -18.69 48.16
N ALA A 238 -39.90 -19.50 47.07
CA ALA A 238 -40.68 -19.46 45.82
C ALA A 238 -39.93 -19.11 44.49
N ARG A 239 -39.79 -20.14 43.64
CA ARG A 239 -39.34 -20.22 42.22
C ARG A 239 -40.56 -20.47 41.28
N PRO A 240 -40.49 -20.75 39.95
CA PRO A 240 -39.38 -20.98 38.99
C PRO A 240 -39.47 -20.08 37.70
N ALA A 241 -38.76 -20.22 36.55
CA ALA A 241 -38.04 -21.35 35.94
C ALA A 241 -36.94 -20.95 34.89
N SER A 242 -35.90 -21.80 34.78
CA SER A 242 -35.27 -22.41 33.56
C SER A 242 -34.74 -21.55 32.37
N GLN A 243 -33.64 -21.87 31.68
CA GLN A 243 -32.63 -22.98 31.75
C GLN A 243 -31.33 -22.61 30.98
N HIS A 244 -30.15 -23.11 31.36
CA HIS A 244 -28.87 -22.92 30.63
C HIS A 244 -27.80 -23.97 31.01
N HIS A 245 -27.23 -24.72 30.04
CA HIS A 245 -26.20 -25.79 30.16
C HIS A 245 -25.43 -25.88 28.80
N GLN A 246 -24.22 -26.43 28.60
CA GLN A 246 -22.94 -26.69 29.31
C GLN A 246 -21.99 -27.44 28.30
N VAL A 247 -20.76 -27.85 28.69
CA VAL A 247 -19.63 -28.41 27.85
C VAL A 247 -19.03 -29.71 28.51
N PRO A 248 -17.92 -30.43 28.10
CA PRO A 248 -16.75 -30.11 27.22
C PRO A 248 -16.11 -31.24 26.31
N SER A 249 -15.09 -30.85 25.49
CA SER A 249 -13.79 -31.52 25.11
C SER A 249 -13.61 -33.03 24.77
N HIS A 250 -12.75 -33.37 23.76
CA HIS A 250 -11.49 -34.17 23.86
C HIS A 250 -10.72 -34.35 22.50
N MET A 251 -9.52 -34.96 22.49
CA MET A 251 -8.50 -34.94 21.39
C MET A 251 -8.20 -36.31 20.71
N SER A 252 -7.50 -36.31 19.55
CA SER A 252 -6.56 -37.40 19.10
C SER A 252 -5.65 -37.00 17.90
N LYS A 253 -4.76 -37.90 17.41
CA LYS A 253 -3.45 -37.63 16.75
C LYS A 253 -3.28 -38.06 15.26
N LEU A 254 -2.16 -37.60 14.69
CA LEU A 254 -1.48 -37.89 13.40
C LEU A 254 -1.52 -39.33 12.81
N THR A 255 -1.37 -39.40 11.48
CA THR A 255 -0.45 -40.31 10.72
C THR A 255 -0.05 -39.69 9.35
N SER A 256 0.90 -40.32 8.62
CA SER A 256 1.62 -39.78 7.43
C SER A 256 1.48 -40.67 6.17
N SER A 257 2.15 -40.27 5.07
CA SER A 257 2.40 -40.99 3.77
C SER A 257 1.23 -40.98 2.74
N GLU A 258 1.40 -41.20 1.42
CA GLU A 258 2.50 -40.97 0.46
C GLU A 258 1.94 -40.94 -1.00
N ILE A 259 2.77 -40.50 -1.94
CA ILE A 259 2.80 -40.67 -3.41
C ILE A 259 1.82 -41.72 -4.02
N GLU A 260 1.02 -41.38 -5.06
CA GLU A 260 1.28 -41.70 -6.49
C GLU A 260 0.14 -41.31 -7.46
N SER A 261 0.40 -41.39 -8.77
CA SER A 261 -0.43 -40.99 -9.91
C SER A 261 -1.47 -42.02 -10.37
N SER A 262 -2.55 -41.60 -11.04
CA SER A 262 -3.19 -42.41 -12.07
C SER A 262 -3.90 -41.60 -13.15
N VAL A 263 -3.80 -42.07 -14.40
CA VAL A 263 -4.44 -41.53 -15.61
C VAL A 263 -5.61 -42.43 -16.00
N LYS A 264 -6.79 -41.88 -16.31
CA LYS A 264 -7.63 -42.34 -17.45
C LYS A 264 -8.84 -41.45 -17.77
N ASN A 265 -9.19 -41.46 -19.06
CA ASN A 265 -10.30 -40.74 -19.69
C ASN A 265 -11.64 -41.48 -19.50
N GLY A 266 -12.79 -40.80 -19.69
CA GLY A 266 -14.04 -41.52 -20.04
C GLY A 266 -15.40 -40.85 -19.79
N THR A 267 -15.75 -39.82 -20.58
CA THR A 267 -17.04 -39.68 -21.31
C THR A 267 -18.43 -39.71 -20.61
N ALA A 268 -19.28 -38.74 -21.03
CA ALA A 268 -20.76 -38.64 -20.93
C ALA A 268 -21.40 -38.00 -19.66
N GLY A 269 -22.33 -37.07 -19.88
CA GLY A 269 -23.12 -36.32 -18.87
C GLY A 269 -24.57 -36.84 -18.70
N PRO A 270 -25.64 -36.02 -18.46
CA PRO A 270 -25.73 -34.56 -18.69
C PRO A 270 -26.48 -33.67 -17.64
N ILE A 271 -26.18 -32.35 -17.69
CA ILE A 271 -27.03 -31.15 -17.47
C ILE A 271 -27.65 -30.85 -16.07
N SER A 272 -27.21 -29.72 -15.46
CA SER A 272 -28.06 -28.53 -15.23
C SER A 272 -27.25 -27.22 -15.11
N ASP A 273 -27.87 -26.12 -15.54
CA ASP A 273 -27.40 -24.75 -15.89
C ASP A 273 -26.44 -24.01 -14.92
N ILE A 274 -25.56 -23.06 -15.32
CA ILE A 274 -25.85 -21.70 -15.87
C ILE A 274 -24.60 -21.09 -16.59
N LYS A 275 -24.86 -20.31 -17.67
CA LYS A 275 -24.04 -19.31 -18.42
C LYS A 275 -22.76 -18.78 -17.70
N THR A 276 -21.60 -18.53 -18.33
CA THR A 276 -21.31 -17.89 -19.64
C THR A 276 -19.82 -18.11 -20.01
N GLU A 277 -19.44 -18.40 -21.27
CA GLU A 277 -18.24 -17.87 -21.97
C GLU A 277 -17.91 -18.60 -23.31
N THR A 278 -17.06 -17.96 -24.12
CA THR A 278 -16.67 -18.21 -25.51
C THR A 278 -16.45 -19.66 -25.97
N ASN A 279 -17.14 -20.07 -27.06
CA ASN A 279 -16.89 -21.33 -27.76
C ASN A 279 -16.64 -21.09 -29.26
N SER A 280 -15.41 -20.69 -29.62
CA SER A 280 -14.96 -20.59 -31.02
C SER A 280 -14.36 -21.92 -31.50
N ARG A 281 -14.84 -22.45 -32.63
CA ARG A 281 -14.34 -23.71 -33.23
C ARG A 281 -12.81 -23.67 -33.44
N PRO A 282 -12.09 -24.81 -33.39
CA PRO A 282 -10.64 -24.85 -33.61
C PRO A 282 -10.16 -24.20 -34.92
N SER A 283 -10.98 -24.25 -35.98
CA SER A 283 -10.72 -23.57 -37.24
C SER A 283 -10.61 -22.05 -37.09
N ASP A 284 -11.44 -21.43 -36.26
CA ASP A 284 -11.53 -19.98 -36.05
C ASP A 284 -10.29 -19.46 -35.29
N VAL A 285 -9.73 -20.29 -34.39
CA VAL A 285 -8.46 -20.00 -33.71
C VAL A 285 -7.27 -20.05 -34.68
N LEU A 286 -7.22 -21.07 -35.55
CA LEU A 286 -6.19 -21.20 -36.58
C LEU A 286 -6.27 -20.10 -37.65
N GLU A 287 -7.49 -19.68 -38.01
CA GLU A 287 -7.73 -18.61 -38.97
C GLU A 287 -7.32 -17.24 -38.40
N ARG A 288 -7.65 -16.94 -37.14
CA ARG A 288 -7.12 -15.76 -36.43
C ARG A 288 -5.60 -15.77 -36.32
N ALA A 289 -4.98 -16.93 -36.05
CA ALA A 289 -3.52 -17.05 -36.01
C ALA A 289 -2.88 -16.76 -37.39
N ARG A 290 -3.45 -17.29 -38.48
CA ARG A 290 -3.00 -16.98 -39.85
C ARG A 290 -3.17 -15.50 -40.21
N ALA A 291 -4.30 -14.90 -39.84
CA ALA A 291 -4.55 -13.48 -40.05
C ALA A 291 -3.55 -12.59 -39.28
N ALA A 292 -3.17 -12.98 -38.05
CA ALA A 292 -2.16 -12.30 -37.26
C ALA A 292 -0.76 -12.38 -37.91
N ILE A 293 -0.35 -13.56 -38.40
CA ILE A 293 0.92 -13.76 -39.13
C ILE A 293 0.95 -12.89 -40.39
N ALA A 294 -0.09 -12.94 -41.23
CA ALA A 294 -0.19 -12.13 -42.45
C ALA A 294 -0.28 -10.61 -42.16
N SER A 295 -0.66 -10.20 -40.94
CA SER A 295 -0.60 -8.81 -40.49
C SER A 295 0.83 -8.41 -40.12
N ALA A 296 1.53 -9.25 -39.36
CA ALA A 296 2.93 -9.04 -38.97
C ALA A 296 3.88 -8.99 -40.18
N GLU A 297 3.66 -9.84 -41.18
CA GLU A 297 4.44 -9.82 -42.43
C GLU A 297 4.24 -8.51 -43.21
N ARG A 298 2.98 -8.02 -43.34
CA ARG A 298 2.68 -6.73 -43.97
C ARG A 298 3.31 -5.55 -43.23
N ALA A 299 3.27 -5.55 -41.89
CA ALA A 299 3.95 -4.53 -41.08
C ALA A 299 5.47 -4.57 -41.29
N THR A 300 6.06 -5.76 -41.37
CA THR A 300 7.50 -5.94 -41.63
C THR A 300 7.90 -5.49 -43.03
N ALA A 301 7.07 -5.78 -44.05
CA ALA A 301 7.27 -5.30 -45.42
C ALA A 301 7.18 -3.76 -45.50
N GLY A 302 6.18 -3.15 -44.84
CA GLY A 302 6.07 -1.70 -44.74
C GLY A 302 7.27 -1.04 -44.06
N ALA A 303 7.79 -1.65 -42.99
CA ALA A 303 9.02 -1.18 -42.32
C ALA A 303 10.26 -1.26 -43.21
N ARG A 304 10.40 -2.31 -44.03
CA ARG A 304 11.49 -2.42 -45.02
C ARG A 304 11.37 -1.38 -46.13
N ALA A 305 10.19 -1.20 -46.70
CA ALA A 305 9.95 -0.17 -47.72
C ALA A 305 10.23 1.25 -47.18
N ALA A 306 9.86 1.52 -45.93
CA ALA A 306 10.20 2.78 -45.27
C ALA A 306 11.72 2.96 -45.07
N ALA A 307 12.45 1.90 -44.72
CA ALA A 307 13.91 1.93 -44.60
C ALA A 307 14.61 2.15 -45.95
N GLU A 308 14.10 1.57 -47.04
CA GLU A 308 14.62 1.80 -48.39
C GLU A 308 14.42 3.27 -48.83
N LEU A 309 13.24 3.86 -48.57
CA LEU A 309 12.99 5.28 -48.83
C LEU A 309 13.97 6.21 -48.09
N VAL A 310 14.36 5.86 -46.86
CA VAL A 310 15.39 6.60 -46.11
C VAL A 310 16.75 6.49 -46.80
N ASN A 311 17.18 5.28 -47.21
CA ASN A 311 18.44 5.10 -47.93
C ASN A 311 18.48 5.82 -49.29
N VAL A 312 17.38 5.82 -50.05
CA VAL A 312 17.27 6.59 -51.32
C VAL A 312 17.41 8.09 -51.06
N LYS A 313 16.78 8.61 -49.98
CA LYS A 313 16.84 10.03 -49.62
C LYS A 313 18.25 10.48 -49.22
N PHE A 314 19.02 9.64 -48.51
CA PHE A 314 20.43 9.92 -48.20
C PHE A 314 21.39 9.70 -49.40
N GLY A 315 21.09 8.75 -50.30
CA GLY A 315 21.85 8.53 -51.52
C GLY A 315 21.78 9.72 -52.48
N SER A 316 20.59 10.28 -52.68
CA SER A 316 20.37 11.45 -53.56
C SER A 316 21.12 12.70 -53.09
N LEU A 317 21.10 12.97 -51.77
CA LEU A 317 21.81 14.11 -51.18
C LEU A 317 23.34 14.04 -51.34
N LYS A 318 23.92 12.83 -51.51
CA LYS A 318 25.37 12.65 -51.65
C LYS A 318 25.90 12.95 -53.06
N LEU A 319 25.04 12.95 -54.08
CA LEU A 319 25.43 13.25 -55.47
C LEU A 319 25.37 14.75 -55.81
N GLN A 320 24.59 15.54 -55.06
CA GLN A 320 24.40 16.97 -55.34
C GLN A 320 25.44 17.90 -54.67
N GLY A 321 26.33 17.34 -53.84
CA GLY A 321 27.37 18.08 -53.11
C GLY A 321 28.79 17.99 -53.70
N ALA A 322 28.95 17.51 -54.94
CA ALA A 322 30.26 17.20 -55.54
C ALA A 322 30.54 17.93 -56.86
N SER A 323 29.80 18.99 -57.18
CA SER A 323 30.03 19.82 -58.39
C SER A 323 29.89 21.32 -58.10
N SER A 324 30.90 21.90 -57.47
CA SER A 324 31.26 23.34 -57.48
C SER A 324 32.70 23.48 -57.03
#